data_AF-A9B3U2-F1
#
_entry.id   AF-A9B3U2-F1
#
_cell.length_a   1.000
_cell.length_b   1.000
_cell.length_c   1.000
_cell.angle_alpha   90.00
_cell.angle_beta   90.00
_cell.angle_gamma   90.00
#
_symmetry.space_group_name_H-M   'P 1'
#
loop_
_entity.id
_entity.type
_entity.pdbx_description
1 polymer ?
#
loop_
_entity_poly.entity_id
_entity_poly.type
_entity_poly.pdbx_seq_one_letter_code
_entity_poly.pdbx_strand_id
1 'polypeptide(L)'
;MPDSKQLPVERAKLYARIMLGITALFLPISIFDWANVQSQINFYVAIVHGLLIVGYMFLLKPNNLYPLTFVLHFASSITVAVVNHNIGGFVSYNFAIICIELMGTGFILGRARWIIAATAMSIIIHLIAIINEITLFWSFSDPNSLIMMSVSDNYKYLAIVSQTILLLGTGAIITILTHVINQREYELEQSRQAMQQRSDELAALAIRLETSNQQLVSTETTLRQTVDALTVAALPVGDDVVVLPLIGGFDTQRAKAVEDSLLSYIHEQRANTLILDLTSVLVASDSLLTMLERIIQGAKLLGTRVILAGLQPEVAPMMVQLKLNRQTVLSAPTLAAALELR
;
A
#
# COMPACT_ATOMS: atom_id res chain seq x y z
N MET A 1 11.24 -7.90 -5.37
CA MET A 1 11.00 -7.15 -6.63
C MET A 1 12.30 -7.13 -7.40
N PRO A 2 12.35 -7.49 -8.70
CA PRO A 2 13.55 -7.26 -9.50
C PRO A 2 13.82 -5.75 -9.52
N ASP A 3 15.07 -5.37 -9.32
CA ASP A 3 15.51 -3.97 -9.33
C ASP A 3 15.11 -3.33 -10.67
N SER A 4 14.53 -2.13 -10.68
CA SER A 4 14.01 -1.49 -11.91
C SER A 4 15.08 -1.28 -12.97
N LYS A 5 16.36 -1.31 -12.57
CA LYS A 5 17.55 -1.28 -13.43
C LYS A 5 17.95 -2.64 -14.03
N GLN A 6 17.44 -3.76 -13.52
CA GLN A 6 17.74 -5.12 -14.01
C GLN A 6 16.82 -5.55 -15.16
N LEU A 7 15.58 -5.06 -15.20
CA LEU A 7 14.61 -5.37 -16.27
C LEU A 7 15.13 -5.08 -17.69
N PRO A 8 15.81 -3.96 -17.98
CA PRO A 8 16.37 -3.69 -19.31
C PRO A 8 17.49 -4.68 -19.68
N VAL A 9 18.29 -5.09 -18.70
CA VAL A 9 19.40 -6.04 -18.90
C VAL A 9 18.88 -7.45 -19.18
N GLU A 10 17.83 -7.87 -18.47
CA GLU A 10 17.13 -9.14 -18.71
C GLU A 10 16.51 -9.19 -20.12
N ARG A 11 15.81 -8.12 -20.53
CA ARG A 11 15.24 -8.00 -21.88
C ARG A 11 16.32 -8.03 -22.97
N ALA A 12 17.46 -7.36 -22.75
CA ALA A 12 18.60 -7.37 -23.66
C ALA A 12 19.24 -8.77 -23.80
N LYS A 13 19.38 -9.51 -22.69
CA LYS A 13 19.90 -10.89 -22.71
C LYS A 13 18.96 -11.84 -23.43
N LEU A 14 17.64 -11.71 -23.23
CA LEU A 14 16.65 -12.53 -23.93
C LEU A 14 16.70 -12.28 -25.44
N TYR A 15 16.75 -11.01 -25.84
CA TYR A 15 16.88 -10.63 -27.24
C TYR A 15 18.16 -11.17 -27.89
N ALA A 16 19.32 -11.03 -27.22
CA ALA A 16 20.59 -11.54 -27.71
C ALA A 16 20.57 -13.07 -27.91
N ARG A 17 19.89 -13.82 -27.03
CA ARG A 17 19.70 -15.28 -27.20
C ARG A 17 18.83 -15.62 -28.41
N ILE A 18 17.77 -14.86 -28.64
CA ILE A 18 16.90 -15.04 -29.83
C ILE A 18 17.71 -14.77 -31.10
N MET A 19 18.48 -13.68 -31.14
CA MET A 19 19.33 -13.35 -32.29
C MET A 19 20.41 -14.39 -32.53
N LEU A 20 21.07 -14.89 -31.49
CA LEU A 20 22.01 -16.01 -31.62
C LEU A 20 21.35 -17.26 -32.22
N GLY A 21 20.12 -17.57 -31.80
CA GLY A 21 19.35 -18.66 -32.37
C GLY A 21 19.04 -18.46 -33.86
N ILE A 22 18.62 -17.26 -34.25
CA ILE A 22 18.35 -16.90 -35.64
C ILE A 22 19.63 -17.00 -36.49
N THR A 23 20.75 -16.41 -36.03
CA THR A 23 22.04 -16.46 -36.73
C THR A 23 22.56 -17.90 -36.86
N ALA A 24 22.34 -18.75 -35.85
CA ALA A 24 22.75 -20.16 -35.90
C ALA A 24 21.97 -20.98 -36.93
N LEU A 25 20.71 -20.63 -37.25
CA LEU A 25 19.92 -21.31 -38.27
C LEU A 25 20.47 -21.14 -39.69
N PHE A 26 21.31 -20.12 -39.92
CA PHE A 26 21.96 -19.90 -41.22
C PHE A 26 23.23 -20.73 -41.42
N LEU A 27 23.87 -21.20 -40.34
CA LEU A 27 25.10 -21.98 -40.44
C LEU A 27 24.90 -23.28 -41.25
N PRO A 28 23.85 -24.10 -41.02
CA PRO A 28 23.61 -25.30 -41.82
C PRO A 28 23.33 -25.01 -43.29
N ILE A 29 22.59 -23.94 -43.59
CA ILE A 29 22.27 -23.51 -44.96
C ILE A 29 23.56 -23.13 -45.70
N SER A 30 24.44 -22.39 -45.04
CA SER A 30 25.72 -21.97 -45.61
C SER A 30 26.74 -23.12 -45.76
N ILE A 31 26.62 -24.18 -44.96
CA ILE A 31 27.44 -25.39 -45.08
C ILE A 31 26.97 -26.27 -46.24
N PHE A 32 25.66 -26.30 -46.51
CA PHE A 32 25.08 -27.16 -47.54
C PHE A 32 25.57 -26.84 -48.96
N ASP A 33 25.81 -25.55 -49.27
CA ASP A 33 26.34 -25.09 -50.55
C ASP A 33 27.80 -24.58 -50.44
N TRP A 34 28.64 -25.25 -49.64
CA TRP A 34 29.99 -24.76 -49.31
C TRP A 34 30.90 -24.53 -50.53
N ALA A 35 30.65 -25.21 -51.66
CA ALA A 35 31.42 -25.00 -52.89
C ALA A 35 31.22 -23.59 -53.49
N ASN A 36 30.12 -22.93 -53.14
CA ASN A 36 29.80 -21.58 -53.57
C ASN A 36 30.49 -20.54 -52.67
N VAL A 37 31.29 -19.66 -53.29
CA VAL A 37 32.00 -18.56 -52.61
C VAL A 37 31.03 -17.71 -51.79
N GLN A 38 29.81 -17.48 -52.27
CA GLN A 38 28.79 -16.73 -51.54
C GLN A 38 28.35 -17.43 -50.26
N SER A 39 28.26 -18.77 -50.29
CA SER A 39 27.88 -19.57 -49.12
C SER A 39 28.97 -19.54 -48.05
N GLN A 40 30.24 -19.57 -48.45
CA GLN A 40 31.38 -19.41 -47.54
C GLN A 40 31.39 -18.03 -46.88
N ILE A 41 31.11 -16.96 -47.64
CA ILE A 41 31.01 -15.60 -47.10
C ILE A 41 29.87 -15.47 -46.10
N ASN A 42 28.68 -15.99 -46.44
CA ASN A 42 27.53 -16.00 -45.53
C ASN A 42 27.85 -16.75 -44.23
N PHE A 43 28.63 -17.83 -44.29
CA PHE A 43 29.11 -18.54 -43.11
C PHE A 43 30.04 -17.69 -42.23
N TYR A 44 31.05 -17.03 -42.81
CA TYR A 44 31.95 -16.16 -42.05
C TYR A 44 31.22 -14.95 -41.45
N VAL A 45 30.30 -14.34 -42.20
CA VAL A 45 29.43 -13.26 -41.73
C VAL A 45 28.60 -13.70 -40.53
N ALA A 46 27.97 -14.87 -40.59
CA ALA A 46 27.17 -15.41 -39.48
C ALA A 46 28.02 -15.65 -38.21
N ILE A 47 29.27 -16.14 -38.36
CA ILE A 47 30.20 -16.30 -37.23
C ILE A 47 30.57 -14.95 -36.62
N VAL A 48 30.95 -13.97 -37.44
CA VAL A 48 31.34 -12.64 -36.95
C VAL A 48 30.16 -11.97 -36.23
N HIS A 49 28.94 -12.05 -36.79
CA HIS A 49 27.73 -11.57 -36.12
C HIS A 49 27.47 -12.29 -34.80
N GLY A 50 27.56 -13.62 -34.77
CA GLY A 50 27.40 -14.40 -33.55
C GLY A 50 28.37 -13.97 -32.45
N LEU A 51 29.65 -13.78 -32.80
CA LEU A 51 30.68 -13.31 -31.86
C LEU A 51 30.41 -11.89 -31.33
N LEU A 52 29.93 -10.99 -32.20
CA LEU A 52 29.55 -9.64 -31.79
C LEU A 52 28.35 -9.63 -30.82
N ILE A 53 27.34 -10.48 -31.06
CA ILE A 53 26.18 -10.64 -30.16
C ILE A 53 26.60 -11.24 -28.81
N VAL A 54 27.52 -12.21 -28.80
CA VAL A 54 28.08 -12.76 -27.56
C VAL A 54 28.88 -11.70 -26.80
N GLY A 55 29.77 -10.96 -27.49
CA GLY A 55 30.54 -9.87 -26.90
C GLY A 55 29.64 -8.80 -26.28
N TYR A 56 28.53 -8.48 -26.95
CA TYR A 56 27.49 -7.60 -26.43
C TYR A 56 26.90 -8.11 -25.11
N MET A 57 26.55 -9.40 -25.01
CA MET A 57 25.98 -9.98 -23.78
C MET A 57 26.92 -9.82 -22.57
N PHE A 58 28.24 -9.86 -22.79
CA PHE A 58 29.24 -9.65 -21.74
C PHE A 58 29.49 -8.18 -21.40
N LEU A 59 29.25 -7.25 -22.33
CA LEU A 59 29.46 -5.81 -22.15
C LEU A 59 28.24 -5.07 -21.58
N LEU A 60 27.07 -5.72 -21.46
CA LEU A 60 25.86 -5.16 -20.87
C LEU A 60 26.05 -4.72 -19.39
N LYS A 61 26.35 -3.43 -19.14
CA LYS A 61 26.34 -2.78 -17.81
C LYS A 61 25.22 -1.74 -17.63
N PRO A 62 24.57 -1.62 -16.44
CA PRO A 62 23.30 -0.90 -16.25
C PRO A 62 23.20 0.58 -16.64
N ASN A 63 24.31 1.32 -16.82
CA ASN A 63 24.28 2.79 -16.80
C ASN A 63 24.64 3.52 -18.12
N ASN A 64 25.09 2.86 -19.20
CA ASN A 64 25.50 3.60 -20.42
C ASN A 64 25.26 2.88 -21.76
N LEU A 65 24.25 2.02 -21.85
CA LEU A 65 24.17 1.04 -22.94
C LEU A 65 23.48 1.54 -24.21
N TYR A 66 22.41 2.30 -24.08
CA TYR A 66 21.45 2.47 -25.18
C TYR A 66 22.00 3.03 -26.51
N PRO A 67 22.87 4.06 -26.53
CA PRO A 67 23.45 4.56 -27.77
C PRO A 67 24.53 3.64 -28.32
N LEU A 68 25.34 3.05 -27.45
CA LEU A 68 26.43 2.15 -27.83
C LEU A 68 25.90 0.87 -28.46
N THR A 69 24.81 0.32 -27.92
CA THR A 69 24.13 -0.85 -28.48
C THR A 69 23.57 -0.59 -29.87
N PHE A 70 23.04 0.61 -30.12
CA PHE A 70 22.55 1.02 -31.43
C PHE A 70 23.70 1.22 -32.42
N VAL A 71 24.76 1.93 -32.02
CA VAL A 71 25.94 2.19 -32.87
C VAL A 71 26.65 0.88 -33.27
N LEU A 72 26.76 -0.08 -32.35
CA LEU A 72 27.41 -1.37 -32.62
C LEU A 72 26.58 -2.24 -33.58
N HIS A 73 25.26 -2.37 -33.37
CA HIS A 73 24.39 -3.08 -34.31
C HIS A 73 24.38 -2.43 -35.69
N PHE A 74 24.40 -1.10 -35.73
CA PHE A 74 24.49 -0.34 -36.98
C PHE A 74 25.82 -0.58 -37.71
N ALA A 75 26.95 -0.53 -36.99
CA ALA A 75 28.27 -0.80 -37.57
C ALA A 75 28.39 -2.25 -38.08
N SER A 76 27.84 -3.21 -37.33
CA SER A 76 27.75 -4.62 -37.73
C SER A 76 26.96 -4.78 -39.04
N SER A 77 25.78 -4.15 -39.08
CA SER A 77 24.90 -4.17 -40.25
C SER A 77 25.54 -3.56 -41.50
N ILE A 78 26.25 -2.43 -41.35
CA ILE A 78 27.00 -1.81 -42.45
C ILE A 78 28.12 -2.73 -42.93
N THR A 79 28.85 -3.38 -42.01
CA THR A 79 29.94 -4.27 -42.36
C THR A 79 29.44 -5.44 -43.22
N VAL A 80 28.31 -6.04 -42.84
CA VAL A 80 27.67 -7.12 -43.62
C VAL A 80 27.19 -6.65 -44.99
N ALA A 81 26.61 -5.44 -45.07
CA ALA A 81 26.18 -4.86 -46.34
C ALA A 81 27.37 -4.58 -47.28
N VAL A 82 28.46 -4.00 -46.76
CA VAL A 82 29.67 -3.67 -47.52
C VAL A 82 30.40 -4.93 -47.99
N VAL A 83 30.55 -5.93 -47.12
CA VAL A 83 31.21 -7.20 -47.48
C VAL A 83 30.45 -7.92 -48.60
N ASN A 84 29.11 -7.97 -48.54
CA ASN A 84 28.32 -8.61 -49.59
C ASN A 84 28.35 -7.83 -50.92
N HIS A 85 28.33 -6.50 -50.88
CA HIS A 85 28.39 -5.67 -52.09
C HIS A 85 29.70 -5.86 -52.87
N ASN A 86 30.84 -5.96 -52.18
CA ASN A 86 32.15 -6.04 -52.83
C ASN A 86 32.45 -7.39 -53.49
N ILE A 87 31.64 -8.43 -53.26
CA ILE A 87 31.95 -9.80 -53.70
C ILE A 87 30.90 -10.32 -54.72
N GLY A 88 30.03 -9.44 -55.22
CA GLY A 88 29.02 -9.78 -56.23
C GLY A 88 27.85 -10.62 -55.69
N GLY A 89 27.72 -10.71 -54.36
CA GLY A 89 26.63 -11.40 -53.69
C GLY A 89 25.32 -10.61 -53.77
N PHE A 90 24.23 -11.28 -54.13
CA PHE A 90 22.90 -10.65 -54.13
C PHE A 90 22.51 -10.23 -52.72
N VAL A 91 22.04 -9.00 -52.64
CA VAL A 91 22.07 -8.19 -51.43
C VAL A 91 20.81 -8.41 -50.55
N SER A 92 19.79 -9.10 -51.08
CA SER A 92 18.44 -9.18 -50.49
C SER A 92 18.31 -10.06 -49.23
N TYR A 93 18.88 -11.27 -49.17
CA TYR A 93 18.70 -12.16 -47.99
C TYR A 93 19.41 -11.66 -46.73
N ASN A 94 20.60 -11.07 -46.91
CA ASN A 94 21.38 -10.51 -45.80
C ASN A 94 20.75 -9.22 -45.24
N PHE A 95 19.88 -8.54 -46.01
CA PHE A 95 19.17 -7.36 -45.53
C PHE A 95 18.05 -7.66 -44.54
N ALA A 96 17.33 -8.78 -44.66
CA ALA A 96 16.35 -9.17 -43.64
C ALA A 96 16.98 -9.32 -42.24
N ILE A 97 18.20 -9.84 -42.17
CA ILE A 97 18.93 -10.00 -40.90
C ILE A 97 19.27 -8.62 -40.31
N ILE A 98 19.81 -7.72 -41.12
CA ILE A 98 20.10 -6.32 -40.74
C ILE A 98 18.85 -5.62 -40.19
N CYS A 99 17.72 -5.81 -40.87
CA CYS A 99 16.48 -5.14 -40.50
C CYS A 99 15.85 -5.71 -39.22
N ILE A 100 15.89 -7.03 -39.04
CA ILE A 100 15.48 -7.72 -37.81
C ILE A 100 16.35 -7.29 -36.62
N GLU A 101 17.66 -7.16 -36.83
CA GLU A 101 18.61 -6.70 -35.81
C GLU A 101 18.37 -5.24 -35.39
N LEU A 102 18.19 -4.33 -36.36
CA LEU A 102 17.85 -2.93 -36.12
C LEU A 102 16.52 -2.78 -35.37
N MET A 103 15.48 -3.52 -35.77
CA MET A 103 14.19 -3.49 -35.09
C MET A 103 14.26 -3.95 -33.64
N GLY A 104 15.02 -5.01 -33.38
CA GLY A 104 15.13 -5.54 -32.05
C GLY A 104 15.99 -4.70 -31.10
N THR A 105 16.87 -3.82 -31.62
CA THR A 105 17.45 -2.75 -30.79
C THR A 105 16.36 -1.84 -30.22
N GLY A 106 15.32 -1.52 -30.98
CA GLY A 106 14.19 -0.72 -30.54
C GLY A 106 13.41 -1.38 -29.38
N PHE A 107 13.27 -2.72 -29.42
CA PHE A 107 12.66 -3.50 -28.34
C PHE A 107 13.49 -3.45 -27.05
N ILE A 108 14.82 -3.55 -27.15
CA ILE A 108 15.75 -3.41 -26.01
C ILE A 108 15.71 -2.00 -25.43
N LEU A 109 15.58 -0.99 -26.30
CA LEU A 109 15.65 0.42 -25.92
C LEU A 109 14.38 0.93 -25.22
N GLY A 110 13.25 0.21 -25.33
CA GLY A 110 11.98 0.52 -24.66
C GLY A 110 11.40 1.91 -24.98
N ARG A 111 11.94 2.60 -25.99
CA ARG A 111 11.61 3.99 -26.33
C ARG A 111 11.19 4.07 -27.79
N ALA A 112 9.92 4.42 -28.01
CA ALA A 112 9.28 4.46 -29.32
C ALA A 112 10.09 5.22 -30.40
N ARG A 113 10.75 6.33 -30.04
CA ARG A 113 11.60 7.10 -30.96
C ARG A 113 12.72 6.29 -31.62
N TRP A 114 13.31 5.33 -30.91
CA TRP A 114 14.40 4.51 -31.45
C TRP A 114 13.89 3.37 -32.32
N ILE A 115 12.71 2.83 -32.01
CA ILE A 115 12.00 1.86 -32.87
C ILE A 115 11.65 2.53 -34.21
N ILE A 116 11.12 3.76 -34.15
CA ILE A 116 10.77 4.54 -35.35
C ILE A 116 12.03 4.86 -36.16
N ALA A 117 13.11 5.32 -35.52
CA ALA A 117 14.38 5.60 -36.19
C ALA A 117 14.99 4.35 -36.83
N ALA A 118 14.99 3.21 -36.13
CA ALA A 118 15.50 1.95 -36.65
C ALA A 118 14.68 1.44 -37.85
N THR A 119 13.35 1.55 -37.76
CA THR A 119 12.43 1.18 -38.85
C THR A 119 12.65 2.08 -40.08
N ALA A 120 12.74 3.40 -39.88
CA ALA A 120 12.98 4.36 -40.96
C ALA A 120 14.34 4.10 -41.65
N MET A 121 15.38 3.86 -40.86
CA MET A 121 16.71 3.53 -41.39
C MET A 121 16.71 2.22 -42.19
N SER A 122 16.02 1.20 -41.66
CA SER A 122 15.85 -0.09 -42.32
C SER A 122 15.12 0.04 -43.67
N ILE A 123 14.09 0.89 -43.77
CA ILE A 123 13.42 1.22 -45.03
C ILE A 123 14.38 1.90 -46.02
N ILE A 124 15.16 2.89 -45.57
CA ILE A 124 16.12 3.61 -46.42
C ILE A 124 17.17 2.65 -47.00
N ILE A 125 17.73 1.79 -46.16
CA ILE A 125 18.72 0.79 -46.55
C ILE A 125 18.12 -0.17 -47.60
N HIS A 126 16.87 -0.60 -47.41
CA HIS A 126 16.17 -1.48 -48.36
C HIS A 126 15.91 -0.79 -49.71
N LEU A 127 15.58 0.50 -49.71
CA LEU A 127 15.43 1.28 -50.93
C LEU A 127 16.75 1.40 -51.71
N ILE A 128 17.87 1.62 -51.01
CA ILE A 128 19.21 1.65 -51.63
C ILE A 128 19.53 0.29 -52.27
N ALA A 129 19.19 -0.80 -51.60
CA ALA A 129 19.37 -2.17 -52.13
C ALA A 129 18.61 -2.37 -53.45
N ILE A 130 17.34 -1.98 -53.48
CA ILE A 130 16.47 -2.07 -54.66
C ILE A 130 17.07 -1.27 -55.82
N ILE A 131 17.53 -0.04 -55.56
CA ILE A 131 18.13 0.82 -56.59
C ILE A 131 19.40 0.17 -57.18
N ASN A 132 20.25 -0.42 -56.34
CA ASN A 132 21.46 -1.11 -56.79
C ASN A 132 21.14 -2.34 -57.66
N GLU A 133 20.16 -3.15 -57.28
CA GLU A 133 19.70 -4.33 -58.04
C GLU A 133 19.12 -3.92 -59.40
N ILE A 134 18.29 -2.86 -59.44
CA ILE A 134 17.76 -2.31 -60.68
C ILE A 134 18.90 -1.83 -61.58
N THR A 135 19.89 -1.12 -61.03
CA THR A 135 21.03 -0.59 -61.81
C THR A 135 21.88 -1.71 -62.42
N LEU A 136 22.10 -2.80 -61.68
CA LEU A 136 22.78 -4.01 -62.18
C LEU A 136 21.97 -4.68 -63.30
N PHE A 137 20.66 -4.76 -63.18
CA PHE A 137 19.78 -5.33 -64.22
C PHE A 137 19.90 -4.59 -65.56
N TRP A 138 19.96 -3.25 -65.54
CA TRP A 138 20.11 -2.44 -66.76
C TRP A 138 21.52 -2.43 -67.35
N SER A 139 22.51 -3.02 -66.69
CA SER A 139 23.90 -3.08 -67.17
C SER A 139 24.17 -4.21 -68.19
N PHE A 140 23.21 -5.12 -68.37
CA PHE A 140 23.33 -6.24 -69.32
C PHE A 140 22.78 -5.87 -70.71
N SER A 141 23.60 -6.04 -71.74
CA SER A 141 23.29 -5.64 -73.13
C SER A 141 22.81 -6.79 -74.04
N ASP A 142 22.89 -8.06 -73.60
CA ASP A 142 22.60 -9.25 -74.40
C ASP A 142 21.21 -9.84 -74.07
N PRO A 143 20.30 -9.99 -75.05
CA PRO A 143 18.99 -10.63 -74.86
C PRO A 143 19.02 -12.05 -74.28
N ASN A 144 20.08 -12.85 -74.53
CA ASN A 144 20.14 -14.24 -74.07
C ASN A 144 20.50 -14.37 -72.59
N SER A 145 21.27 -13.42 -72.02
CA SER A 145 21.53 -13.38 -70.58
C SER A 145 20.30 -12.94 -69.79
N LEU A 146 19.44 -12.10 -70.38
CA LEU A 146 18.15 -11.68 -69.80
C LEU A 146 17.14 -12.83 -69.66
N ILE A 147 17.18 -13.83 -70.56
CA ILE A 147 16.25 -14.98 -70.53
C ILE A 147 16.66 -16.00 -69.44
N MET A 148 17.96 -16.27 -69.29
CA MET A 148 18.50 -17.15 -68.22
C MET A 148 18.33 -16.56 -66.80
N MET A 149 18.12 -15.24 -66.69
CA MET A 149 17.80 -14.51 -65.45
C MET A 149 16.34 -14.70 -64.98
N SER A 150 15.44 -15.22 -65.82
CA SER A 150 13.99 -15.05 -65.62
C SER A 150 13.34 -15.84 -64.47
N VAL A 151 14.01 -16.80 -63.84
CA VAL A 151 13.43 -17.54 -62.68
C VAL A 151 14.13 -17.17 -61.37
N SER A 152 15.46 -17.12 -61.36
CA SER A 152 16.25 -16.76 -60.18
C SER A 152 15.98 -15.32 -59.74
N ASP A 153 15.88 -14.37 -60.67
CA ASP A 153 15.69 -12.96 -60.31
C ASP A 153 14.24 -12.63 -59.97
N ASN A 154 13.26 -13.28 -60.59
CA ASN A 154 11.85 -13.16 -60.19
C ASN A 154 11.62 -13.65 -58.75
N TYR A 155 12.31 -14.73 -58.33
CA TYR A 155 12.28 -15.19 -56.94
C TYR A 155 12.94 -14.17 -55.98
N LYS A 156 13.98 -13.45 -56.42
CA LYS A 156 14.64 -12.40 -55.63
C LYS A 156 13.75 -11.16 -55.45
N TYR A 157 13.08 -10.68 -56.49
CA TYR A 157 12.12 -9.58 -56.35
C TYR A 157 10.95 -9.96 -55.44
N LEU A 158 10.44 -11.20 -55.56
CA LEU A 158 9.42 -11.72 -54.67
C LEU A 158 9.92 -11.82 -53.22
N ALA A 159 11.18 -12.21 -53.00
CA ALA A 159 11.81 -12.25 -51.68
C ALA A 159 11.97 -10.84 -51.08
N ILE A 160 12.39 -9.84 -51.88
CA ILE A 160 12.50 -8.43 -51.47
C ILE A 160 11.13 -7.90 -51.04
N VAL A 161 10.09 -8.08 -51.87
CA VAL A 161 8.72 -7.64 -51.56
C VAL A 161 8.18 -8.34 -50.31
N SER A 162 8.37 -9.66 -50.21
CA SER A 162 7.99 -10.46 -49.03
C SER A 162 8.68 -9.95 -47.76
N GLN A 163 9.98 -9.65 -47.82
CA GLN A 163 10.74 -9.14 -46.68
C GLN A 163 10.33 -7.72 -46.29
N THR A 164 10.04 -6.84 -47.25
CA THR A 164 9.54 -5.49 -46.96
C THR A 164 8.17 -5.56 -46.26
N ILE A 165 7.28 -6.43 -46.73
CA ILE A 165 5.96 -6.64 -46.10
C ILE A 165 6.13 -7.17 -44.68
N LEU A 166 7.00 -8.17 -44.49
CA LEU A 166 7.29 -8.74 -43.17
C LEU A 166 7.83 -7.67 -42.21
N LEU A 167 8.75 -6.84 -42.69
CA LEU A 167 9.36 -5.76 -41.91
C LEU A 167 8.35 -4.70 -41.50
N LEU A 168 7.53 -4.21 -42.42
CA LEU A 168 6.49 -3.23 -42.11
C LEU A 168 5.48 -3.81 -41.10
N GLY A 169 5.13 -5.09 -41.25
CA GLY A 169 4.26 -5.82 -40.33
C GLY A 169 4.83 -5.94 -38.92
N THR A 170 6.09 -6.38 -38.78
CA THR A 170 6.74 -6.56 -37.47
C THR A 170 6.95 -5.23 -36.76
N GLY A 171 7.32 -4.16 -37.47
CA GLY A 171 7.47 -2.82 -36.89
C GLY A 171 6.16 -2.24 -36.33
N ALA A 172 5.06 -2.44 -37.06
CA ALA A 172 3.72 -2.05 -36.59
C ALA A 172 3.33 -2.81 -35.32
N ILE A 173 3.53 -4.13 -35.30
CA ILE A 173 3.22 -4.99 -34.15
C ILE A 173 4.04 -4.58 -32.91
N ILE A 174 5.36 -4.37 -33.06
CA ILE A 174 6.24 -3.96 -31.96
C ILE A 174 5.82 -2.60 -31.40
N THR A 175 5.42 -1.66 -32.26
CA THR A 175 4.96 -0.33 -31.83
C THR A 175 3.66 -0.42 -31.02
N ILE A 176 2.69 -1.20 -31.50
CA ILE A 176 1.42 -1.45 -30.80
C ILE A 176 1.69 -2.13 -29.45
N LEU A 177 2.50 -3.19 -29.43
CA LEU A 177 2.86 -3.89 -28.20
C LEU A 177 3.55 -2.96 -27.19
N THR A 178 4.48 -2.12 -27.66
CA THR A 178 5.18 -1.15 -26.80
C THR A 178 4.20 -0.13 -26.23
N HIS A 179 3.26 0.36 -27.04
CA HIS A 179 2.23 1.29 -26.58
C HIS A 179 1.33 0.65 -25.51
N VAL A 180 0.86 -0.57 -25.74
CA VAL A 180 0.02 -1.32 -24.78
C VAL A 180 0.78 -1.61 -23.49
N ILE A 181 2.05 -2.03 -23.57
CA ILE A 181 2.89 -2.28 -22.40
C ILE A 181 3.07 -1.01 -21.57
N ASN A 182 3.41 0.11 -22.22
CA ASN A 182 3.61 1.38 -21.53
C ASN A 182 2.31 1.89 -20.89
N GLN A 183 1.16 1.69 -21.54
CA GLN A 183 -0.14 2.04 -20.96
C GLN A 183 -0.43 1.20 -19.71
N ARG A 184 -0.18 -0.10 -19.76
CA ARG A 184 -0.36 -0.99 -18.60
C ARG A 184 0.60 -0.67 -17.46
N GLU A 185 1.86 -0.34 -17.75
CA GLU A 185 2.83 0.10 -16.74
C GLU A 185 2.34 1.38 -16.06
N TYR A 186 1.81 2.35 -16.82
CA TYR A 186 1.25 3.59 -16.29
C TYR A 186 0.01 3.34 -15.39
N GLU A 187 -0.95 2.53 -15.85
CA GLU A 187 -2.14 2.16 -15.06
C GLU A 187 -1.74 1.45 -13.75
N LEU A 188 -0.74 0.56 -13.81
CA LEU A 188 -0.25 -0.18 -12.64
C LEU A 188 0.42 0.75 -11.64
N GLU A 189 1.22 1.71 -12.11
CA GLU A 189 1.86 2.72 -11.26
C GLU A 189 0.83 3.60 -10.56
N GLN A 190 -0.21 4.05 -11.27
CA GLN A 190 -1.30 4.81 -10.67
C GLN A 190 -2.06 3.99 -9.61
N SER A 191 -2.39 2.73 -9.92
CA SER A 191 -3.07 1.85 -8.97
C SER A 191 -2.24 1.61 -7.72
N ARG A 192 -0.93 1.38 -7.86
CA ARG A 192 0.00 1.25 -6.72
C ARG A 192 0.04 2.52 -5.87
N GLN A 193 0.13 3.68 -6.49
CA GLN A 193 0.11 4.96 -5.77
C GLN A 193 -1.20 5.16 -4.99
N ALA A 194 -2.34 4.88 -5.62
CA ALA A 194 -3.65 4.97 -4.97
C ALA A 194 -3.79 3.98 -3.79
N MET A 195 -3.28 2.74 -3.94
CA MET A 195 -3.25 1.77 -2.84
C MET A 195 -2.34 2.22 -1.70
N GLN A 196 -1.16 2.77 -2.02
CA GLN A 196 -0.23 3.31 -1.04
C GLN A 196 -0.89 4.45 -0.24
N GLN A 197 -1.49 5.43 -0.93
CA GLN A 197 -2.21 6.55 -0.30
C GLN A 197 -3.33 6.07 0.60
N ARG A 198 -4.14 5.10 0.14
CA ARG A 198 -5.23 4.55 0.94
C ARG A 198 -4.73 3.78 2.17
N SER A 199 -3.60 3.08 2.05
CA SER A 199 -2.95 2.42 3.18
C SER A 199 -2.46 3.43 4.22
N ASP A 200 -1.83 4.52 3.78
CA ASP A 200 -1.34 5.58 4.66
C ASP A 200 -2.49 6.32 5.35
N GLU A 201 -3.59 6.58 4.64
CA GLU A 201 -4.81 7.17 5.20
C GLU A 201 -5.46 6.27 6.27
N LEU A 202 -5.57 4.96 6.00
CA LEU A 202 -6.10 4.00 6.97
C LEU A 202 -5.21 3.88 8.22
N ALA A 203 -3.88 3.90 8.05
CA ALA A 203 -2.95 3.91 9.16
C ALA A 203 -3.11 5.16 10.04
N ALA A 204 -3.24 6.34 9.42
CA ALA A 204 -3.49 7.59 10.14
C ALA A 204 -4.85 7.57 10.87
N LEU A 205 -5.89 7.02 10.25
CA LEU A 205 -7.21 6.88 10.87
C LEU A 205 -7.18 5.92 12.06
N ALA A 206 -6.47 4.79 11.97
CA ALA A 206 -6.34 3.84 13.06
C ALA A 206 -5.70 4.49 14.30
N ILE A 207 -4.62 5.26 14.13
CA ILE A 207 -3.96 6.01 15.21
C ILE A 207 -4.94 7.02 15.83
N ARG A 208 -5.72 7.75 15.02
CA ARG A 208 -6.73 8.69 15.54
C ARG A 208 -7.83 7.99 16.35
N LEU A 209 -8.32 6.85 15.87
CA LEU A 209 -9.33 6.06 16.58
C LEU A 209 -8.80 5.54 17.91
N GLU A 210 -7.56 5.04 17.93
CA GLU A 210 -6.94 4.57 19.17
C GLU A 210 -6.74 5.70 20.18
N THR A 211 -6.29 6.88 19.71
CA THR A 211 -6.15 8.07 20.54
C THR A 211 -7.50 8.54 21.10
N SER A 212 -8.55 8.56 20.27
CA SER A 212 -9.90 8.92 20.71
C SER A 212 -10.46 7.91 21.71
N ASN A 213 -10.26 6.61 21.50
CA ASN A 213 -10.65 5.57 22.45
C ASN A 213 -9.93 5.72 23.79
N GLN A 214 -8.62 6.00 23.79
CA GLN A 214 -7.86 6.24 25.02
C GLN A 214 -8.40 7.46 25.78
N GLN A 215 -8.79 8.53 25.07
CA GLN A 215 -9.42 9.71 25.68
C GLN A 215 -10.80 9.39 26.27
N LEU A 216 -11.61 8.57 25.59
CA LEU A 216 -12.90 8.15 26.11
C LEU A 216 -12.73 7.32 27.39
N VAL A 217 -11.80 6.37 27.40
CA VAL A 217 -11.50 5.54 28.58
C VAL A 217 -11.00 6.42 29.74
N SER A 218 -10.09 7.36 29.50
CA SER A 218 -9.59 8.24 30.57
C SER A 218 -10.70 9.16 31.11
N THR A 219 -11.55 9.69 30.24
CA THR A 219 -12.71 10.49 30.64
C THR A 219 -13.71 9.66 31.46
N GLU A 220 -14.01 8.43 31.04
CA GLU A 220 -14.88 7.52 31.79
C GLU A 220 -14.31 7.24 33.19
N THR A 221 -13.01 6.93 33.29
CA THR A 221 -12.36 6.68 34.59
C THR A 221 -12.40 7.90 35.50
N THR A 222 -12.15 9.10 34.96
CA THR A 222 -12.21 10.36 35.71
C THR A 222 -13.63 10.65 36.19
N LEU A 223 -14.62 10.44 35.31
CA LEU A 223 -16.03 10.63 35.67
C LEU A 223 -16.44 9.65 36.77
N ARG A 224 -16.07 8.37 36.67
CA ARG A 224 -16.34 7.37 37.73
C ARG A 224 -15.71 7.77 39.06
N GLN A 225 -14.44 8.19 39.06
CA GLN A 225 -13.76 8.67 40.26
C GLN A 225 -14.44 9.91 40.86
N THR A 226 -14.88 10.84 40.01
CA THR A 226 -15.60 12.04 40.45
C THR A 226 -16.96 11.69 41.05
N VAL A 227 -17.71 10.77 40.42
CA VAL A 227 -18.97 10.25 40.94
C VAL A 227 -18.75 9.57 42.30
N ASP A 228 -17.74 8.71 42.41
CA ASP A 228 -17.42 8.03 43.67
C ASP A 228 -17.04 9.04 44.77
N ALA A 229 -16.25 10.07 44.46
CA ALA A 229 -15.89 11.13 45.39
C ALA A 229 -17.07 12.00 45.84
N LEU A 230 -18.06 12.24 44.96
CA LEU A 230 -19.26 13.01 45.28
C LEU A 230 -20.29 12.22 46.11
N THR A 231 -20.13 10.90 46.27
CA THR A 231 -21.14 10.04 46.91
C THR A 231 -21.00 9.98 48.45
N VAL A 232 -19.90 10.49 49.03
CA VAL A 232 -19.65 10.46 50.49
C VAL A 232 -19.23 11.84 51.00
N ALA A 233 -20.19 12.76 51.14
CA ALA A 233 -19.95 14.06 51.75
C ALA A 233 -20.84 14.22 52.98
N ALA A 234 -20.28 13.95 54.17
CA ALA A 234 -20.81 14.54 55.39
C ALA A 234 -20.56 16.05 55.32
N LEU A 235 -21.62 16.84 55.24
CA LEU A 235 -21.55 18.30 55.08
C LEU A 235 -21.58 18.96 56.46
N PRO A 236 -20.52 19.67 56.88
CA PRO A 236 -20.57 20.47 58.10
C PRO A 236 -21.52 21.67 57.89
N VAL A 237 -22.40 21.92 58.85
CA VAL A 237 -23.33 23.07 58.84
C VAL A 237 -23.15 23.88 60.12
N GLY A 238 -22.14 24.75 60.11
CA GLY A 238 -21.69 25.46 61.33
C GLY A 238 -20.63 24.67 62.09
N ASP A 239 -20.33 25.11 63.32
CA ASP A 239 -19.17 24.60 64.09
C ASP A 239 -19.45 23.26 64.81
N ASP A 240 -20.72 22.86 64.97
CA ASP A 240 -21.10 21.72 65.81
C ASP A 240 -22.18 20.80 65.21
N VAL A 241 -22.56 21.02 63.95
CA VAL A 241 -23.57 20.21 63.25
C VAL A 241 -22.98 19.56 62.00
N VAL A 242 -23.22 18.26 61.86
CA VAL A 242 -22.90 17.48 60.66
C VAL A 242 -24.19 16.99 60.02
N VAL A 243 -24.34 17.22 58.72
CA VAL A 243 -25.46 16.72 57.93
C VAL A 243 -24.97 15.63 57.00
N LEU A 244 -25.56 14.44 57.06
CA LEU A 244 -25.34 13.38 56.08
C LEU A 244 -26.59 13.22 55.20
N PRO A 245 -26.56 13.71 53.94
CA PRO A 245 -27.62 13.42 52.98
C PRO A 245 -27.50 11.98 52.46
N LEU A 246 -28.58 11.20 52.59
CA LEU A 246 -28.64 9.83 52.10
C LEU A 246 -29.23 9.80 50.68
N ILE A 247 -28.35 9.88 49.68
CA ILE A 247 -28.71 9.89 48.26
C ILE A 247 -28.24 8.59 47.60
N GLY A 248 -29.15 7.86 46.94
CA GLY A 248 -28.83 6.70 46.11
C GLY A 248 -28.94 5.34 46.81
N GLY A 249 -28.47 4.28 46.13
CA GLY A 249 -28.54 2.90 46.62
C GLY A 249 -27.33 2.53 47.49
N PHE A 250 -27.61 2.02 48.70
CA PHE A 250 -26.61 1.60 49.68
C PHE A 250 -26.38 0.08 49.62
N ASP A 251 -25.34 -0.34 48.90
CA ASP A 251 -24.80 -1.70 49.04
C ASP A 251 -23.99 -1.84 50.36
N THR A 252 -23.74 -3.08 50.78
CA THR A 252 -23.06 -3.39 52.04
C THR A 252 -21.63 -2.86 52.13
N GLN A 253 -20.93 -2.70 51.01
CA GLN A 253 -19.54 -2.24 51.00
C GLN A 253 -19.48 -0.72 51.16
N ARG A 254 -20.34 0.00 50.44
CA ARG A 254 -20.53 1.45 50.57
C ARG A 254 -21.05 1.82 51.96
N ALA A 255 -21.95 1.01 52.51
CA ALA A 255 -22.52 1.24 53.83
C ALA A 255 -21.47 1.36 54.94
N LYS A 256 -20.49 0.45 54.92
CA LYS A 256 -19.39 0.45 55.89
C LYS A 256 -18.45 1.64 55.69
N ALA A 257 -18.13 1.98 54.44
CA ALA A 257 -17.27 3.13 54.14
C ALA A 257 -17.90 4.46 54.62
N VAL A 258 -19.22 4.62 54.45
CA VAL A 258 -19.97 5.78 54.96
C VAL A 258 -20.00 5.80 56.48
N GLU A 259 -20.26 4.66 57.13
CA GLU A 259 -20.24 4.52 58.60
C GLU A 259 -18.87 4.94 59.18
N ASP A 260 -17.78 4.35 58.69
CA ASP A 260 -16.42 4.61 59.17
C ASP A 260 -16.01 6.08 58.95
N SER A 261 -16.33 6.63 57.76
CA SER A 261 -16.00 8.02 57.43
C SER A 261 -16.81 9.02 58.26
N LEU A 262 -18.10 8.75 58.48
CA LEU A 262 -18.97 9.66 59.25
C LEU A 262 -18.58 9.69 60.72
N LEU A 263 -18.36 8.52 61.35
CA LEU A 263 -17.98 8.47 62.77
C LEU A 263 -16.62 9.12 63.02
N SER A 264 -15.66 8.94 62.09
CA SER A 264 -14.36 9.64 62.13
C SER A 264 -14.56 11.15 62.02
N TYR A 265 -15.40 11.60 61.09
CA TYR A 265 -15.69 13.01 60.89
C TYR A 265 -16.37 13.68 62.10
N ILE A 266 -17.34 12.99 62.72
CA ILE A 266 -18.00 13.44 63.96
C ILE A 266 -16.97 13.63 65.09
N HIS A 267 -16.04 12.69 65.22
CA HIS A 267 -14.99 12.75 66.23
C HIS A 267 -14.01 13.92 65.99
N GLU A 268 -13.53 14.07 64.76
CA GLU A 268 -12.59 15.14 64.38
C GLU A 268 -13.20 16.54 64.58
N GLN A 269 -14.45 16.73 64.16
CA GLN A 269 -15.15 18.02 64.25
C GLN A 269 -15.80 18.28 65.62
N ARG A 270 -15.76 17.31 66.54
CA ARG A 270 -16.46 17.39 67.85
C ARG A 270 -17.93 17.77 67.69
N ALA A 271 -18.60 17.20 66.70
CA ALA A 271 -19.98 17.54 66.38
C ALA A 271 -20.91 17.15 67.52
N ASN A 272 -21.71 18.11 68.00
CA ASN A 272 -22.73 17.89 69.03
C ASN A 272 -24.00 17.31 68.43
N THR A 273 -24.29 17.62 67.16
CA THR A 273 -25.50 17.20 66.47
C THR A 273 -25.19 16.60 65.10
N LEU A 274 -25.74 15.41 64.85
CA LEU A 274 -25.75 14.71 63.56
C LEU A 274 -27.17 14.74 63.00
N ILE A 275 -27.34 15.29 61.81
CA ILE A 275 -28.59 15.25 61.06
C ILE A 275 -28.45 14.25 59.91
N LEU A 276 -29.32 13.24 59.90
CA LEU A 276 -29.42 12.28 58.81
C LEU A 276 -30.58 12.70 57.91
N ASP A 277 -30.29 13.19 56.71
CA ASP A 277 -31.31 13.64 55.77
C ASP A 277 -31.78 12.49 54.88
N LEU A 278 -33.01 12.05 55.14
CA LEU A 278 -33.71 10.95 54.47
C LEU A 278 -34.67 11.43 53.38
N THR A 279 -34.68 12.73 53.03
CA THR A 279 -35.65 13.31 52.09
C THR A 279 -35.68 12.57 50.74
N SER A 280 -34.53 12.04 50.29
CA SER A 280 -34.37 11.31 49.03
C SER A 280 -34.55 9.79 49.13
N VAL A 281 -34.84 9.26 50.33
CA VAL A 281 -35.01 7.82 50.56
C VAL A 281 -36.48 7.45 50.36
N LEU A 282 -36.80 6.92 49.17
CA LEU A 282 -38.16 6.47 48.83
C LEU A 282 -38.46 5.04 49.30
N VAL A 283 -37.43 4.19 49.38
CA VAL A 283 -37.52 2.79 49.81
C VAL A 283 -36.30 2.46 50.67
N ALA A 284 -36.51 2.00 51.90
CA ALA A 284 -35.42 1.51 52.74
C ALA A 284 -35.13 0.03 52.43
N SER A 285 -33.84 -0.33 52.42
CA SER A 285 -33.36 -1.71 52.40
C SER A 285 -32.87 -2.13 53.79
N ASP A 286 -32.76 -3.43 54.05
CA ASP A 286 -32.17 -3.96 55.28
C ASP A 286 -30.73 -3.48 55.51
N SER A 287 -29.97 -3.27 54.42
CA SER A 287 -28.61 -2.73 54.47
C SER A 287 -28.58 -1.29 54.99
N LEU A 288 -29.54 -0.45 54.58
CA LEU A 288 -29.66 0.92 55.05
C LEU A 288 -30.07 0.97 56.54
N LEU A 289 -31.03 0.15 56.96
CA LEU A 289 -31.44 0.07 58.36
C LEU A 289 -30.30 -0.36 59.28
N THR A 290 -29.55 -1.38 58.86
CA THR A 290 -28.38 -1.87 59.62
C THR A 290 -27.30 -0.79 59.74
N MET A 291 -27.03 -0.05 58.67
CA MET A 291 -26.09 1.08 58.71
C MET A 291 -26.58 2.19 59.65
N LEU A 292 -27.83 2.61 59.51
CA LEU A 292 -28.43 3.65 60.35
C LEU A 292 -28.36 3.28 61.83
N GLU A 293 -28.68 2.03 62.18
CA GLU A 293 -28.58 1.54 63.56
C GLU A 293 -27.16 1.71 64.12
N ARG A 294 -26.14 1.32 63.34
CA ARG A 294 -24.74 1.43 63.75
C ARG A 294 -24.26 2.87 63.85
N ILE A 295 -24.60 3.72 62.88
CA ILE A 295 -24.29 5.15 62.91
C ILE A 295 -24.91 5.80 64.14
N ILE A 296 -26.19 5.54 64.43
CA ILE A 296 -26.88 6.12 65.58
C ILE A 296 -26.26 5.66 66.90
N GLN A 297 -25.92 4.38 67.03
CA GLN A 297 -25.24 3.86 68.21
C GLN A 297 -23.82 4.43 68.35
N GLY A 298 -23.04 4.48 67.28
CA GLY A 298 -21.70 5.04 67.26
C GLY A 298 -21.67 6.52 67.61
N ALA A 299 -22.54 7.33 66.98
CA ALA A 299 -22.68 8.75 67.28
C ALA A 299 -23.06 8.99 68.74
N LYS A 300 -23.96 8.17 69.31
CA LYS A 300 -24.31 8.23 70.73
C LYS A 300 -23.11 7.95 71.64
N LEU A 301 -22.30 6.94 71.31
CA LEU A 301 -21.08 6.63 72.08
C LEU A 301 -20.07 7.78 72.03
N LEU A 302 -20.06 8.56 70.94
CA LEU A 302 -19.26 9.77 70.78
C LEU A 302 -19.88 11.02 71.46
N GLY A 303 -21.07 10.89 72.07
CA GLY A 303 -21.77 12.00 72.73
C GLY A 303 -22.57 12.91 71.81
N THR A 304 -22.74 12.53 70.53
CA THR A 304 -23.45 13.30 69.52
C THR A 304 -24.94 12.97 69.51
N ARG A 305 -25.80 14.00 69.51
CA ARG A 305 -27.25 13.89 69.35
C ARG A 305 -27.59 13.59 67.89
N VAL A 306 -28.49 12.64 67.64
CA VAL A 306 -28.91 12.30 66.26
C VAL A 306 -30.33 12.77 65.98
N ILE A 307 -30.51 13.42 64.84
CA ILE A 307 -31.80 13.91 64.32
C ILE A 307 -32.04 13.28 62.94
N LEU A 308 -33.20 12.65 62.75
CA LEU A 308 -33.66 12.17 61.45
C LEU A 308 -34.50 13.24 60.77
N ALA A 309 -34.13 13.68 59.57
CA ALA A 309 -34.83 14.70 58.81
C ALA A 309 -35.47 14.11 57.54
N GLY A 310 -36.64 14.61 57.14
CA GLY A 310 -37.22 14.27 55.84
C GLY A 310 -37.75 12.83 55.72
N LEU A 311 -38.15 12.23 56.85
CA LEU A 311 -38.71 10.88 56.88
C LEU A 311 -40.06 10.81 56.15
N GLN A 312 -40.12 10.07 55.04
CA GLN A 312 -41.38 9.87 54.33
C GLN A 312 -42.29 8.85 55.05
N PRO A 313 -43.62 9.01 55.01
CA PRO A 313 -44.57 8.08 55.63
C PRO A 313 -44.36 6.61 55.23
N GLU A 314 -43.94 6.36 54.00
CA GLU A 314 -43.72 5.04 53.41
C GLU A 314 -42.56 4.29 54.07
N VAL A 315 -41.57 5.01 54.60
CA VAL A 315 -40.37 4.44 55.24
C VAL A 315 -40.49 4.35 56.76
N ALA A 316 -41.43 5.11 57.35
CA ALA A 316 -41.63 5.17 58.80
C ALA A 316 -41.86 3.79 59.47
N PRO A 317 -42.66 2.85 58.90
CA PRO A 317 -42.85 1.53 59.49
C PRO A 317 -41.57 0.69 59.59
N MET A 318 -40.66 0.82 58.62
CA MET A 318 -39.37 0.12 58.64
C MET A 318 -38.42 0.71 59.69
N MET A 319 -38.49 2.03 59.92
CA MET A 319 -37.66 2.69 60.93
C MET A 319 -38.07 2.33 62.36
N VAL A 320 -39.30 1.86 62.58
CA VAL A 320 -39.73 1.29 63.87
C VAL A 320 -39.03 -0.04 64.18
N GLN A 321 -38.51 -0.74 63.16
CA GLN A 321 -37.78 -2.00 63.35
C GLN A 321 -36.37 -1.79 63.89
N LEU A 322 -35.83 -0.57 63.79
CA LEU A 322 -34.57 -0.22 64.42
C LEU A 322 -34.73 -0.38 65.94
N LYS A 323 -33.85 -1.16 66.58
CA LYS A 323 -33.87 -1.41 68.04
C LYS A 323 -33.31 -0.20 68.81
N LEU A 324 -33.80 0.99 68.48
CA LEU A 324 -33.38 2.24 69.06
C LEU A 324 -34.27 2.57 70.25
N ASN A 325 -33.65 2.95 71.36
CA ASN A 325 -34.40 3.42 72.52
C ASN A 325 -35.05 4.76 72.15
N ARG A 326 -36.39 4.84 72.11
CA ARG A 326 -37.18 5.96 71.56
C ARG A 326 -36.90 7.33 72.21
N GLN A 327 -36.20 7.34 73.35
CA GLN A 327 -35.77 8.54 74.06
C GLN A 327 -34.47 9.16 73.50
N THR A 328 -33.86 8.59 72.46
CA THR A 328 -32.49 8.96 72.04
C THR A 328 -32.37 9.58 70.65
N VAL A 329 -33.42 9.58 69.83
CA VAL A 329 -33.37 10.09 68.45
C VAL A 329 -34.54 11.05 68.23
N LEU A 330 -34.24 12.25 67.75
CA LEU A 330 -35.25 13.23 67.36
C LEU A 330 -35.62 13.04 65.88
N SER A 331 -36.84 13.39 65.51
CA SER A 331 -37.28 13.39 64.11
C SER A 331 -37.86 14.75 63.73
N ALA A 332 -37.50 15.24 62.55
CA ALA A 332 -38.01 16.48 61.97
C ALA A 332 -38.58 16.22 60.56
N PRO A 333 -39.66 16.93 60.16
CA PRO A 333 -40.28 16.73 58.85
C PRO A 333 -39.39 17.20 57.69
N THR A 334 -38.47 18.13 57.92
CA THR A 334 -37.56 18.67 56.90
C THR A 334 -36.18 18.91 57.48
N LEU A 335 -35.16 19.00 56.62
CA LEU A 335 -33.80 19.39 57.03
C LEU A 335 -33.77 20.77 57.70
N ALA A 336 -34.57 21.72 57.21
CA ALA A 336 -34.69 23.04 57.82
C ALA A 336 -35.19 22.97 59.26
N ALA A 337 -36.26 22.19 59.52
CA ALA A 337 -36.78 21.99 60.87
C ALA A 337 -35.77 21.22 61.77
N ALA A 338 -34.98 20.30 61.20
CA ALA A 338 -33.94 19.59 61.95
C ALA A 338 -32.83 20.54 62.43
N LEU A 339 -32.46 21.53 61.62
CA LEU A 339 -31.45 22.54 61.98
C LEU A 339 -31.93 23.46 63.11
N GLU A 340 -33.24 23.61 63.33
CA GLU A 340 -33.80 24.37 64.45
C GLU A 340 -33.82 23.58 65.77
N LEU A 341 -33.70 22.25 65.72
CA LEU A 341 -33.69 21.34 66.87
C LEU A 341 -32.29 21.03 67.43
N ARG A 342 -31.26 21.68 66.88
CA ARG A 342 -29.84 21.43 67.20
C ARG A 342 -29.49 21.75 68.65
#